data_AF-A0A927W5C7-F1
#
_entry.id   AF-A0A927W5C7-F1
#
_cell.length_a   1.000
_cell.length_b   1.000
_cell.length_c   1.000
_cell.angle_alpha   90.00
_cell.angle_beta   90.00
_cell.angle_gamma   90.00
#
_symmetry.space_group_name_H-M   'P 1'
#
loop_
_entity.id
_entity.type
_entity.pdbx_description
1 polymer ?
#
loop_
_entity_poly.entity_id
_entity_poly.type
_entity_poly.pdbx_seq_one_letter_code
_entity_poly.pdbx_strand_id
1 'polypeptide(L)'
;MAKVINSLYNMRLLDDLAGKETTIHRLHPITKLLTTIVYLTVVISFGRYEISSLLSFIFYPVVIFVLAELPVVPILKRLLLVEPFIIGIGILNPLFNHHTMALGGIVISRGWIIFLSIFIKCGLTVTVSILLIATTGMDKLAVALRMLKVPKIFVLQLLLTYRYISVLIEEVSRMMRAYFLRAPGQKGIHRNVWGSFAGQLILRTFDRAQRVYQSMNMRGFTGEYNTGNIEKLSFSDFAYLAGWSIFFILARIYNIPMLIGSLITGVIN
;
A
#
# COMPACT_ATOMS: atom_id res chain seq x y z
N MET A 1 -20.61 -0.47 -18.14
CA MET A 1 -19.32 -0.24 -18.84
C MET A 1 -18.49 0.85 -18.17
N ALA A 2 -19.06 2.03 -17.88
CA ALA A 2 -18.39 3.11 -17.12
C ALA A 2 -17.77 2.65 -15.79
N LYS A 3 -18.45 1.78 -15.03
CA LYS A 3 -17.94 1.25 -13.75
C LYS A 3 -16.66 0.40 -13.89
N VAL A 4 -16.50 -0.33 -14.99
CA VAL A 4 -15.32 -1.18 -15.25
C VAL A 4 -14.13 -0.32 -15.67
N ILE A 5 -14.37 0.68 -16.52
CA ILE A 5 -13.36 1.65 -16.96
C ILE A 5 -12.89 2.51 -15.78
N ASN A 6 -13.80 2.97 -14.92
CA ASN A 6 -13.44 3.70 -13.70
C ASN A 6 -12.63 2.82 -12.72
N SER A 7 -12.94 1.53 -12.63
CA SER A 7 -12.15 0.59 -11.81
C SER A 7 -10.73 0.41 -12.37
N LEU A 8 -10.59 0.29 -13.70
CA LEU A 8 -9.29 0.25 -14.37
C LEU A 8 -8.47 1.52 -14.14
N TYR A 9 -9.10 2.68 -14.30
CA TYR A 9 -8.49 3.98 -14.03
C TYR A 9 -8.03 4.07 -12.57
N ASN A 10 -8.88 3.66 -11.63
CA ASN A 10 -8.52 3.61 -10.21
C ASN A 10 -7.39 2.61 -9.91
N MET A 11 -7.26 1.50 -10.63
CA MET A 11 -6.11 0.60 -10.45
C MET A 11 -4.81 1.25 -10.93
N ARG A 12 -4.84 1.91 -12.09
CA ARG A 12 -3.65 2.54 -12.69
C ARG A 12 -3.26 3.88 -12.07
N LEU A 13 -4.17 4.54 -11.36
CA LEU A 13 -3.92 5.84 -10.75
C LEU A 13 -2.65 5.85 -9.90
N LEU A 14 -2.36 4.80 -9.11
CA LEU A 14 -1.15 4.77 -8.28
C LEU A 14 0.14 4.65 -9.11
N ASP A 15 0.09 3.94 -10.23
CA ASP A 15 1.21 3.87 -11.16
C ASP A 15 1.39 5.18 -11.93
N ASP A 16 0.29 5.83 -12.33
CA ASP A 16 0.34 7.14 -12.97
C ASP A 16 0.93 8.18 -12.02
N LEU A 17 0.62 8.09 -10.72
CA LEU A 17 1.27 8.90 -9.68
C LEU A 17 2.76 8.56 -9.54
N ALA A 18 3.13 7.27 -9.62
CA ALA A 18 4.52 6.84 -9.52
C ALA A 18 5.37 7.25 -10.72
N GLY A 19 4.74 7.53 -11.87
CA GLY A 19 5.39 8.07 -13.06
C GLY A 19 5.73 9.56 -12.98
N LYS A 20 5.36 10.25 -11.89
CA LYS A 20 5.76 11.65 -11.67
C LYS A 20 7.26 11.77 -11.40
N GLU A 21 7.81 12.92 -11.77
CA GLU A 21 9.23 13.25 -11.58
C GLU A 21 9.39 14.29 -10.46
N THR A 22 9.33 13.85 -9.19
CA THR A 22 9.71 14.69 -8.04
C THR A 22 10.99 14.18 -7.37
N THR A 23 11.54 14.97 -6.44
CA THR A 23 12.73 14.61 -5.66
C THR A 23 12.59 13.25 -4.98
N ILE A 24 11.42 12.95 -4.42
CA ILE A 24 11.13 11.66 -3.81
C ILE A 24 11.06 10.56 -4.88
N HIS A 25 10.45 10.80 -6.03
CA HIS A 25 10.31 9.77 -7.08
C HIS A 25 11.66 9.29 -7.65
N ARG A 26 12.66 10.17 -7.66
CA ARG A 26 14.03 9.88 -8.11
C ARG A 26 14.89 9.09 -7.11
N LEU A 27 14.49 9.03 -5.83
CA LEU A 27 15.21 8.22 -4.84
C LEU A 27 15.17 6.73 -5.20
N HIS A 28 16.23 6.03 -4.84
CA HIS A 28 16.39 4.62 -5.18
C HIS A 28 15.28 3.75 -4.56
N PRO A 29 14.66 2.83 -5.32
CA PRO A 29 13.49 2.05 -4.88
C PRO A 29 13.72 1.20 -3.62
N ILE A 30 14.92 0.59 -3.48
CA ILE A 30 15.26 -0.18 -2.27
C ILE A 30 15.21 0.70 -1.03
N THR A 31 15.73 1.92 -1.14
CA THR A 31 15.89 2.82 0.00
C THR A 31 14.52 3.16 0.56
N LYS A 32 13.57 3.51 -0.31
CA LYS A 32 12.16 3.73 0.07
C LYS A 32 11.56 2.48 0.73
N LEU A 33 11.73 1.32 0.10
CA LEU A 33 11.19 0.07 0.61
C LEU A 33 11.75 -0.28 1.99
N LEU A 34 13.07 -0.15 2.20
CA LEU A 34 13.71 -0.38 3.49
C LEU A 34 13.25 0.64 4.54
N THR A 35 13.16 1.93 4.20
CA THR A 35 12.62 2.94 5.13
C THR A 35 11.17 2.65 5.51
N THR A 36 10.35 2.18 4.58
CA THR A 36 8.98 1.76 4.86
C THR A 36 8.94 0.54 5.76
N ILE A 37 9.79 -0.47 5.55
CA ILE A 37 9.88 -1.64 6.44
C ILE A 37 10.28 -1.20 7.85
N VAL A 38 11.33 -0.38 8.01
CA VAL A 38 11.77 0.13 9.31
C VAL A 38 10.65 0.91 9.99
N TYR A 39 9.96 1.80 9.25
CA TYR A 39 8.80 2.53 9.77
C TYR A 39 7.71 1.59 10.28
N LEU A 40 7.31 0.59 9.49
CA LEU A 40 6.28 -0.36 9.87
C LEU A 40 6.67 -1.16 11.11
N THR A 41 7.92 -1.65 11.18
CA THR A 41 8.42 -2.38 12.34
C THR A 41 8.38 -1.52 13.60
N VAL A 42 8.79 -0.26 13.51
CA VAL A 42 8.78 0.67 14.65
C VAL A 42 7.35 0.98 15.10
N VAL A 43 6.44 1.32 14.18
CA VAL A 43 5.04 1.65 14.50
C VAL A 43 4.30 0.46 15.15
N ILE A 44 4.54 -0.75 14.65
CA ILE A 44 3.93 -1.97 15.20
C ILE A 44 4.51 -2.32 16.57
N SER A 45 5.79 -2.00 16.82
CA SER A 45 6.46 -2.29 18.09
C SER A 45 5.93 -1.50 19.29
N PHE A 46 5.17 -0.42 19.10
CA PHE A 46 4.61 0.36 20.22
C PHE A 46 3.60 -0.43 21.04
N GLY A 47 3.52 -0.11 22.33
CA GLY A 47 2.48 -0.65 23.20
C GLY A 47 1.06 -0.24 22.78
N ARG A 48 0.06 -0.83 23.44
CA ARG A 48 -1.37 -0.54 23.22
C ARG A 48 -1.88 0.73 23.92
N TYR A 49 -1.06 1.35 24.78
CA TYR A 49 -1.41 2.52 25.58
C TYR A 49 -0.62 3.79 25.22
N GLU A 50 0.38 3.68 24.35
CA GLU A 50 1.32 4.76 24.00
C GLU A 50 0.80 5.59 22.81
N ILE A 51 -0.38 6.19 22.95
CA ILE A 51 -1.01 6.99 21.88
C ILE A 51 -0.20 8.24 21.57
N SER A 52 0.35 8.89 22.58
CA SER A 52 1.10 10.14 22.42
C SER A 52 2.27 9.94 21.46
N SER A 53 3.08 8.90 21.66
CA SER A 53 4.26 8.58 20.85
C SER A 53 3.93 8.28 19.38
N LEU A 54 2.75 7.70 19.11
CA LEU A 54 2.28 7.43 17.75
C LEU A 54 2.07 8.70 16.92
N LEU A 55 1.77 9.84 17.55
CA LEU A 55 1.55 11.11 16.84
C LEU A 55 2.80 11.59 16.10
N SER A 56 4.00 11.32 16.62
CA SER A 56 5.26 11.66 15.94
C SER A 56 5.43 10.97 14.59
N PHE A 57 4.81 9.81 14.41
CA PHE A 57 4.92 9.04 13.17
C PHE A 57 4.05 9.62 12.05
N ILE A 58 3.09 10.50 12.35
CA ILE A 58 2.34 11.27 11.34
C ILE A 58 3.29 12.16 10.51
N PHE A 59 4.41 12.59 11.09
CA PHE A 59 5.37 13.46 10.42
C PHE A 59 5.91 12.88 9.11
N TYR A 60 6.28 11.59 9.10
CA TYR A 60 6.86 10.97 7.91
C TYR A 60 5.90 10.92 6.70
N PRO A 61 4.68 10.37 6.81
CA PRO A 61 3.68 10.44 5.74
C PRO A 61 3.45 11.87 5.25
N VAL A 62 3.33 12.85 6.17
CA VAL A 62 3.08 14.25 5.80
C VAL A 62 4.23 14.82 4.98
N VAL A 63 5.48 14.59 5.39
CA VAL A 63 6.66 15.03 4.63
C VAL A 63 6.69 14.40 3.24
N ILE A 64 6.39 13.10 3.13
CA ILE A 64 6.32 12.43 1.82
C ILE A 64 5.18 12.99 0.97
N PHE A 65 4.00 13.26 1.54
CA PHE A 65 2.90 13.90 0.80
C PHE A 65 3.30 15.24 0.19
N VAL A 66 4.00 16.08 0.95
CA VAL A 66 4.45 17.39 0.50
C VAL A 66 5.54 17.26 -0.56
N LEU A 67 6.58 16.47 -0.30
CA LEU A 67 7.73 16.33 -1.21
C LEU A 67 7.43 15.51 -2.47
N ALA A 68 6.43 14.62 -2.43
CA ALA A 68 5.98 13.86 -3.59
C ALA A 68 4.86 14.55 -4.37
N GLU A 69 4.36 15.71 -3.92
CA GLU A 69 3.27 16.47 -4.55
C GLU A 69 2.08 15.58 -4.94
N LEU A 70 1.68 14.74 -3.99
CA LEU A 70 0.62 13.76 -4.20
C LEU A 70 -0.76 14.36 -3.91
N PRO A 71 -1.77 14.08 -4.75
CA PRO A 71 -3.12 14.52 -4.46
C PRO A 71 -3.63 13.80 -3.21
N VAL A 72 -4.04 14.57 -2.20
CA VAL A 72 -4.49 14.04 -0.90
C VAL A 72 -5.80 13.27 -1.03
N VAL A 73 -6.72 13.75 -1.88
CA VAL A 73 -8.08 13.19 -1.99
C VAL A 73 -8.09 11.72 -2.46
N PRO A 74 -7.37 11.31 -3.53
CA PRO A 74 -7.30 9.90 -3.93
C PRO A 74 -6.71 8.97 -2.87
N ILE A 75 -5.72 9.44 -2.10
CA ILE A 75 -5.08 8.62 -1.07
C ILE A 75 -6.02 8.48 0.14
N LEU A 76 -6.65 9.57 0.57
CA LEU A 76 -7.61 9.54 1.68
C LEU A 76 -8.84 8.68 1.36
N LYS A 77 -9.33 8.69 0.11
CA LYS A 77 -10.42 7.79 -0.32
C LYS A 77 -10.04 6.31 -0.21
N ARG A 78 -8.78 5.96 -0.44
CA ARG A 78 -8.29 4.58 -0.29
C ARG A 78 -8.10 4.21 1.18
N LEU A 79 -7.61 5.15 2.00
CA LEU A 79 -7.55 4.98 3.45
C LEU A 79 -8.95 4.68 4.00
N LEU A 80 -9.93 5.52 3.64
CA LEU A 80 -11.33 5.39 4.04
C LEU A 80 -11.98 4.07 3.59
N LEU A 81 -11.45 3.41 2.56
CA LEU A 81 -11.94 2.09 2.15
C LEU A 81 -11.50 0.98 3.13
N VAL A 82 -10.38 1.16 3.84
CA VAL A 82 -9.87 0.20 4.82
C VAL A 82 -10.43 0.46 6.22
N GLU A 83 -10.78 1.72 6.54
CA GLU A 83 -11.27 2.13 7.86
C GLU A 83 -12.47 1.32 8.40
N PRO A 84 -13.51 0.97 7.62
CA PRO A 84 -14.65 0.21 8.16
C PRO A 84 -14.26 -1.15 8.75
N PHE A 85 -13.25 -1.80 8.17
CA PHE A 85 -12.74 -3.08 8.67
C PHE A 85 -12.00 -2.90 10.01
N ILE A 86 -11.19 -1.85 10.12
CA ILE A 86 -10.45 -1.50 11.33
C ILE A 86 -11.43 -1.08 12.44
N ILE A 87 -12.44 -0.29 12.12
CA ILE A 87 -13.49 0.11 13.07
C ILE A 87 -14.25 -1.12 13.56
N GLY A 88 -14.63 -2.03 12.65
CA GLY A 88 -15.34 -3.26 13.00
C GLY A 88 -14.55 -4.17 13.95
N ILE A 89 -13.25 -4.35 13.73
CA ILE A 89 -12.39 -5.12 14.66
C ILE A 89 -12.13 -4.31 15.94
N GLY A 90 -11.92 -3.01 15.79
CA GLY A 90 -11.55 -2.12 16.87
C GLY A 90 -12.64 -2.00 17.93
N ILE A 91 -13.92 -1.89 17.53
CA ILE A 91 -15.04 -1.67 18.45
C ILE A 91 -15.26 -2.86 19.42
N LEU A 92 -14.73 -4.03 19.08
CA LEU A 92 -14.71 -5.19 19.97
C LEU A 92 -13.84 -4.92 21.22
N ASN A 93 -12.80 -4.08 21.13
CA ASN A 93 -11.91 -3.82 22.27
C ASN A 93 -12.62 -3.09 23.44
N PRO A 94 -13.37 -2.00 23.21
CA PRO A 94 -14.26 -1.42 24.22
C PRO A 94 -15.33 -2.37 24.74
N LEU A 95 -15.85 -3.27 23.89
CA LEU A 95 -16.92 -4.21 24.26
C LEU A 95 -16.43 -5.29 25.23
N PHE A 96 -15.21 -5.82 25.04
CA PHE A 96 -14.68 -6.92 25.85
C PHE A 96 -13.84 -6.47 27.07
N ASN A 97 -13.32 -5.24 27.08
CA ASN A 97 -12.49 -4.73 28.17
C ASN A 97 -13.18 -3.58 28.93
N HIS A 98 -13.78 -3.89 30.08
CA HIS A 98 -14.49 -2.92 30.93
C HIS A 98 -13.62 -2.21 31.98
N HIS A 99 -12.31 -2.44 32.00
CA HIS A 99 -11.43 -1.79 32.96
C HIS A 99 -11.36 -0.28 32.70
N THR A 100 -11.79 0.50 33.68
CA THR A 100 -11.80 1.97 33.63
C THR A 100 -10.46 2.55 34.08
N MET A 101 -10.07 3.66 33.46
CA MET A 101 -8.94 4.48 33.90
C MET A 101 -9.42 5.94 33.95
N ALA A 102 -9.21 6.60 35.08
CA ALA A 102 -9.50 8.03 35.19
C ALA A 102 -8.34 8.81 34.52
N LEU A 103 -8.65 9.54 33.44
CA LEU A 103 -7.72 10.45 32.79
C LEU A 103 -8.27 11.87 33.01
N GLY A 104 -7.59 12.69 33.83
CA GLY A 104 -7.96 14.10 34.02
C GLY A 104 -9.42 14.34 34.47
N GLY A 105 -9.96 13.53 35.37
CA GLY A 105 -11.33 13.68 35.88
C GLY A 105 -12.43 13.02 35.02
N ILE A 106 -12.10 12.51 33.84
CA ILE A 106 -13.03 11.76 32.99
C ILE A 106 -12.70 10.26 33.09
N VAL A 107 -13.69 9.45 33.46
CA VAL A 107 -13.55 7.99 33.54
C VAL A 107 -13.69 7.42 32.13
N ILE A 108 -12.57 7.13 31.47
CA ILE A 108 -12.56 6.55 30.12
C ILE A 108 -12.25 5.06 30.25
N SER A 109 -13.02 4.19 29.58
CA SER A 109 -12.66 2.76 29.50
C SER A 109 -11.36 2.60 28.73
N ARG A 110 -10.43 1.78 29.26
CA ARG A 110 -9.16 1.44 28.61
C ARG A 110 -9.38 0.86 27.20
N GLY A 111 -10.54 0.27 26.94
CA GLY A 111 -10.88 -0.25 25.62
C GLY A 111 -10.95 0.83 24.53
N TRP A 112 -11.36 2.06 24.85
CA TRP A 112 -11.37 3.17 23.89
C TRP A 112 -9.98 3.69 23.54
N ILE A 113 -9.05 3.65 24.50
CA ILE A 113 -7.63 4.00 24.28
C ILE A 113 -7.00 2.98 23.34
N ILE A 114 -7.25 1.69 23.57
CA ILE A 114 -6.76 0.61 22.70
C ILE A 114 -7.36 0.73 21.30
N PHE A 115 -8.67 1.00 21.20
CA PHE A 115 -9.34 1.27 19.93
C PHE A 115 -8.66 2.39 19.15
N LEU A 116 -8.44 3.53 19.78
CA LEU A 116 -7.80 4.69 19.14
C LEU A 116 -6.36 4.39 18.74
N SER A 117 -5.60 3.65 19.56
CA SER A 117 -4.26 3.21 19.20
C SER A 117 -4.24 2.32 17.95
N ILE A 118 -5.16 1.34 17.86
CA ILE A 118 -5.28 0.46 16.69
C ILE A 118 -5.66 1.28 15.46
N PHE A 119 -6.64 2.17 15.60
CA PHE A 119 -7.11 3.04 14.52
C PHE A 119 -5.96 3.88 13.95
N ILE A 120 -5.20 4.56 14.81
CA ILE A 120 -4.04 5.38 14.39
C ILE A 120 -2.94 4.51 13.77
N LYS A 121 -2.59 3.38 14.39
CA LYS A 121 -1.55 2.46 13.85
C LYS A 121 -1.92 1.98 12.46
N CYS A 122 -3.13 1.46 12.29
CA CYS A 122 -3.60 0.98 11.00
C CYS A 122 -3.67 2.12 9.98
N GLY A 123 -4.17 3.29 10.37
CA GLY A 123 -4.22 4.45 9.48
C GLY A 123 -2.83 4.85 8.98
N LEU A 124 -1.84 4.88 9.87
CA LEU A 124 -0.45 5.20 9.55
C LEU A 124 0.21 4.14 8.66
N THR A 125 0.05 2.85 8.97
CA THR A 125 0.67 1.76 8.19
C THR A 125 0.08 1.66 6.78
N VAL A 126 -1.24 1.79 6.66
CA VAL A 126 -1.93 1.83 5.36
C VAL A 126 -1.48 3.05 4.56
N THR A 127 -1.44 4.22 5.17
CA THR A 127 -1.00 5.46 4.50
C THR A 127 0.42 5.32 3.93
N VAL A 128 1.40 4.89 4.73
CA VAL A 128 2.78 4.72 4.24
C VAL A 128 2.89 3.65 3.15
N SER A 129 2.11 2.57 3.26
CA SER A 129 2.09 1.52 2.23
C SER A 129 1.55 2.05 0.90
N ILE A 130 0.48 2.86 0.93
CA ILE A 130 -0.06 3.52 -0.27
C ILE A 130 0.96 4.51 -0.84
N LEU A 131 1.63 5.31 0.01
CA LEU A 131 2.65 6.25 -0.42
C LEU A 131 3.84 5.55 -1.09
N LEU A 132 4.28 4.40 -0.58
CA LEU A 132 5.36 3.62 -1.20
C LEU A 132 4.97 3.20 -2.63
N ILE A 133 3.77 2.66 -2.80
CA ILE A 133 3.25 2.25 -4.11
C ILE A 133 3.13 3.47 -5.03
N ALA A 134 2.55 4.57 -4.53
CA ALA A 134 2.33 5.80 -5.29
C ALA A 134 3.61 6.54 -5.71
N THR A 135 4.74 6.33 -5.03
CA THR A 135 6.01 7.03 -5.30
C THR A 135 7.06 6.17 -6.01
N THR A 136 6.83 4.85 -6.08
CA THR A 136 7.80 3.89 -6.61
C THR A 136 7.22 3.13 -7.80
N GLY A 137 5.94 2.75 -7.75
CA GLY A 137 5.30 1.95 -8.79
C GLY A 137 5.75 0.48 -8.75
N MET A 138 4.99 -0.39 -9.42
CA MET A 138 5.22 -1.83 -9.33
C MET A 138 6.55 -2.30 -9.94
N ASP A 139 6.96 -1.72 -11.06
CA ASP A 139 8.17 -2.14 -11.77
C ASP A 139 9.44 -1.88 -10.94
N LYS A 140 9.56 -0.68 -10.37
CA LYS A 140 10.68 -0.31 -9.49
C LYS A 140 10.65 -1.09 -8.16
N LEU A 141 9.46 -1.42 -7.63
CA LEU A 141 9.34 -2.30 -6.46
C LEU A 141 9.82 -3.72 -6.75
N ALA A 142 9.50 -4.27 -7.93
CA ALA A 142 9.99 -5.58 -8.36
C ALA A 142 11.53 -5.62 -8.46
N VAL A 143 12.15 -4.53 -8.92
CA VAL A 143 13.61 -4.36 -8.90
C VAL A 143 14.15 -4.36 -7.47
N ALA A 144 13.52 -3.60 -6.57
CA ALA A 144 13.93 -3.55 -5.17
C ALA A 144 13.89 -4.94 -4.52
N LEU A 145 12.84 -5.73 -4.77
CA LEU A 145 12.73 -7.11 -4.29
C LEU A 145 13.84 -8.02 -4.82
N ARG A 146 14.22 -7.87 -6.10
CA ARG A 146 15.33 -8.63 -6.68
C ARG A 146 16.66 -8.30 -5.99
N MET A 147 16.90 -7.02 -5.70
CA MET A 147 18.13 -6.59 -5.02
C MET A 147 18.16 -7.04 -3.56
N LEU A 148 17.00 -7.24 -2.93
CA LEU A 148 16.86 -7.92 -1.63
C LEU A 148 17.05 -9.45 -1.70
N LYS A 149 17.49 -9.99 -2.83
CA LYS A 149 17.74 -11.43 -3.07
C LYS A 149 16.48 -12.30 -3.01
N VAL A 150 15.30 -11.73 -3.26
CA VAL A 150 14.08 -12.54 -3.47
C VAL A 150 14.28 -13.40 -4.74
N PRO A 151 13.94 -14.71 -4.72
CA PRO A 151 14.14 -15.57 -5.88
C PRO A 151 13.47 -15.03 -7.15
N LYS A 152 14.20 -15.08 -8.27
CA LYS A 152 13.78 -14.49 -9.56
C LYS A 152 12.41 -14.95 -10.04
N ILE A 153 12.01 -16.18 -9.71
CA ILE A 153 10.70 -16.74 -10.08
C ILE A 153 9.54 -15.97 -9.46
N PHE A 154 9.64 -15.56 -8.19
CA PHE A 154 8.58 -14.81 -7.50
C PHE A 154 8.46 -13.39 -8.05
N VAL A 155 9.60 -12.74 -8.29
CA VAL A 155 9.64 -11.38 -8.86
C VAL A 155 9.07 -11.38 -10.28
N LEU A 156 9.46 -12.36 -11.11
CA LEU A 156 8.92 -12.53 -12.46
C LEU A 156 7.40 -12.77 -12.42
N GLN A 157 6.94 -13.70 -11.57
CA GLN A 157 5.53 -14.01 -11.44
C GLN A 157 4.72 -12.78 -11.01
N LEU A 158 5.22 -12.01 -10.06
CA LEU A 158 4.59 -10.78 -9.59
C LEU A 158 4.49 -9.73 -10.71
N LEU A 159 5.57 -9.52 -11.47
CA LEU A 159 5.60 -8.54 -12.56
C LEU A 159 4.68 -8.94 -13.72
N LEU A 160 4.71 -10.20 -14.14
CA LEU A 160 3.80 -10.70 -15.18
C LEU A 160 2.35 -10.63 -14.72
N THR A 161 2.06 -11.05 -13.48
CA THR A 161 0.71 -10.93 -12.91
C THR A 161 0.22 -9.50 -12.99
N TYR A 162 1.04 -8.55 -12.54
CA TYR A 162 0.70 -7.12 -12.59
C TYR A 162 0.42 -6.63 -14.00
N ARG A 163 1.33 -6.91 -14.93
CA ARG A 163 1.20 -6.54 -16.35
C ARG A 163 -0.07 -7.11 -16.98
N TYR A 164 -0.42 -8.35 -16.65
CA TYR A 164 -1.57 -9.03 -17.23
C TYR A 164 -2.90 -8.73 -16.54
N ILE A 165 -2.96 -8.18 -15.33
CA ILE A 165 -4.24 -7.75 -14.70
C ILE A 165 -5.02 -6.81 -15.62
N SER A 166 -4.37 -5.80 -16.19
CA SER A 166 -5.04 -4.87 -17.12
C SER A 166 -5.61 -5.60 -18.35
N VAL A 167 -4.79 -6.49 -18.93
CA VAL A 167 -5.16 -7.28 -20.11
C VAL A 167 -6.33 -8.22 -19.80
N LEU A 168 -6.33 -8.85 -18.62
CA LEU A 168 -7.40 -9.72 -18.15
C LEU A 168 -8.71 -8.96 -17.99
N ILE A 169 -8.67 -7.75 -17.42
CA ILE A 169 -9.87 -6.93 -17.25
C ILE A 169 -10.43 -6.52 -18.61
N GLU A 170 -9.59 -6.24 -19.61
CA GLU A 170 -10.05 -6.00 -20.98
C GLU A 170 -10.73 -7.23 -21.60
N GLU A 171 -10.19 -8.44 -21.40
CA GLU A 171 -10.84 -9.68 -21.85
C GLU A 171 -12.19 -9.88 -21.18
N VAL A 172 -12.27 -9.67 -19.86
CA VAL A 172 -13.52 -9.75 -19.10
C VAL A 172 -14.52 -8.71 -19.62
N SER A 173 -14.07 -7.49 -19.93
CA SER A 173 -14.91 -6.43 -20.53
C SER A 173 -15.45 -6.82 -21.90
N ARG A 174 -14.62 -7.43 -22.76
CA ARG A 174 -15.04 -7.96 -24.08
C ARG A 174 -16.08 -9.07 -23.92
N MET A 175 -15.83 -10.02 -23.02
CA MET A 175 -16.74 -11.14 -22.75
C MET A 175 -18.07 -10.68 -22.17
N MET A 176 -18.05 -9.76 -21.21
CA MET A 176 -19.26 -9.14 -20.66
C MET A 176 -20.07 -8.44 -21.74
N ARG A 177 -19.41 -7.70 -22.64
CA ARG A 177 -20.08 -6.99 -23.73
C ARG A 177 -20.77 -7.98 -24.69
N ALA A 178 -20.10 -9.06 -25.06
CA ALA A 178 -20.69 -10.12 -25.87
C ALA A 178 -21.89 -10.79 -25.18
N TYR A 179 -21.81 -10.99 -23.86
CA TYR A 179 -22.93 -11.52 -23.07
C TYR A 179 -24.15 -10.58 -23.09
N PHE A 180 -23.96 -9.28 -22.83
CA PHE A 180 -25.06 -8.30 -22.83
C PHE A 180 -25.73 -8.13 -24.20
N LEU A 181 -24.99 -8.34 -25.30
CA LEU A 181 -25.57 -8.34 -26.65
C LEU A 181 -26.45 -9.57 -26.92
N ARG A 182 -26.16 -10.71 -26.29
CA ARG A 182 -26.96 -11.95 -26.44
C ARG A 182 -28.16 -12.00 -25.49
N ALA A 183 -28.08 -11.32 -24.35
CA ALA A 183 -29.14 -11.27 -23.34
C ALA A 183 -29.46 -9.81 -22.97
N PRO A 184 -30.18 -9.08 -23.84
CA PRO A 184 -30.56 -7.69 -23.57
C PRO A 184 -31.45 -7.61 -22.32
N GLY A 185 -31.24 -6.60 -21.48
CA GLY A 185 -32.04 -6.32 -20.29
C GLY A 185 -31.60 -7.00 -18.98
N GLN A 186 -30.57 -7.86 -19.00
CA GLN A 186 -30.06 -8.50 -17.78
C GLN A 186 -29.19 -7.54 -16.95
N LYS A 187 -29.47 -7.42 -15.65
CA LYS A 187 -28.65 -6.68 -14.68
C LYS A 187 -27.46 -7.53 -14.21
N GLY A 188 -26.44 -7.66 -15.07
CA GLY A 188 -25.23 -8.43 -14.79
C GLY A 188 -25.24 -9.84 -15.41
N ILE A 189 -24.22 -10.65 -15.06
CA ILE A 189 -24.11 -12.03 -15.55
C ILE A 189 -24.99 -12.93 -14.70
N HIS A 190 -25.91 -13.66 -15.33
CA HIS A 190 -26.78 -14.61 -14.64
C HIS A 190 -25.97 -15.77 -14.01
N ARG A 191 -26.35 -16.20 -12.80
CA ARG A 191 -25.59 -17.18 -11.99
C ARG A 191 -25.30 -18.49 -12.73
N ASN A 192 -26.25 -18.96 -13.54
CA ASN A 192 -26.12 -20.21 -14.31
C ASN A 192 -24.98 -20.17 -15.34
N VAL A 193 -24.55 -18.97 -15.74
CA VAL A 193 -23.51 -18.77 -16.76
C VAL A 193 -22.16 -18.45 -16.12
N TRP A 194 -22.06 -18.34 -14.79
CA TRP A 194 -20.78 -18.03 -14.13
C TRP A 194 -19.70 -19.09 -14.40
N GLY A 195 -20.08 -20.37 -14.41
CA GLY A 195 -19.15 -21.46 -14.70
C GLY A 195 -18.62 -21.40 -16.13
N SER A 196 -19.49 -21.25 -17.13
CA SER A 196 -19.07 -21.15 -18.53
C SER A 196 -18.31 -19.84 -18.80
N PHE A 197 -18.70 -18.74 -18.15
CA PHE A 197 -17.98 -17.47 -18.24
C PHE A 197 -16.56 -17.58 -17.68
N ALA A 198 -16.39 -18.15 -16.49
CA ALA A 198 -15.08 -18.37 -15.89
C ALA A 198 -14.23 -19.37 -16.69
N GLY A 199 -14.82 -20.49 -17.14
CA GLY A 199 -14.13 -21.48 -17.96
C GLY A 199 -13.61 -20.89 -19.28
N GLN A 200 -14.43 -20.09 -19.96
CA GLN A 200 -14.00 -19.39 -21.18
C GLN A 200 -12.88 -18.38 -20.92
N LEU A 201 -12.89 -17.70 -19.77
CA LEU A 201 -11.81 -16.80 -19.39
C LEU A 201 -10.50 -17.59 -19.15
N ILE A 202 -10.57 -18.72 -18.44
CA ILE A 202 -9.40 -19.57 -18.16
C ILE A 202 -8.80 -20.08 -19.47
N LEU A 203 -9.60 -20.65 -20.38
CA LEU A 203 -9.10 -21.15 -21.67
C LEU A 203 -8.37 -20.06 -22.48
N ARG A 204 -8.99 -18.87 -22.61
CA ARG A 204 -8.39 -17.74 -23.33
C ARG A 204 -7.08 -17.25 -22.70
N THR A 205 -7.00 -17.27 -21.38
CA THR A 205 -5.82 -16.80 -20.64
C THR A 205 -4.70 -17.82 -20.68
N PHE A 206 -5.02 -19.11 -20.69
CA PHE A 206 -4.08 -20.19 -20.93
C PHE A 206 -3.47 -20.12 -22.35
N ASP A 207 -4.29 -19.99 -23.38
CA ASP A 207 -3.82 -19.83 -24.77
C ASP A 207 -2.96 -18.57 -24.94
N ARG A 208 -3.30 -17.48 -24.23
CA ARG A 208 -2.50 -16.26 -24.21
C ARG A 208 -1.16 -16.48 -23.49
N ALA A 209 -1.16 -17.15 -22.33
CA ALA A 209 0.06 -17.44 -21.58
C ALA A 209 1.03 -18.28 -22.42
N GLN A 210 0.54 -19.30 -23.13
CA GLN A 210 1.36 -20.13 -24.01
C GLN A 210 1.96 -19.33 -25.17
N ARG A 211 1.17 -18.49 -25.85
CA ARG A 211 1.67 -17.62 -26.92
C ARG A 211 2.71 -16.62 -26.43
N VAL A 212 2.50 -16.02 -25.26
CA VAL A 212 3.47 -15.10 -24.63
C VAL A 212 4.76 -15.84 -24.32
N TYR A 213 4.66 -17.01 -23.69
CA TYR A 213 5.83 -17.80 -23.31
C TYR A 213 6.65 -18.23 -24.54
N GLN A 214 5.99 -18.72 -25.60
CA GLN A 214 6.64 -19.04 -26.87
C GLN A 214 7.33 -17.81 -27.47
N SER A 215 6.67 -16.65 -27.46
CA SER A 215 7.26 -15.39 -27.95
C SER A 215 8.49 -14.97 -27.12
N MET A 216 8.44 -15.16 -25.80
CA MET A 216 9.58 -14.91 -24.91
C MET A 216 10.75 -15.84 -25.25
N ASN A 217 10.49 -17.14 -25.45
CA ASN A 217 11.53 -18.10 -25.83
C ASN A 217 12.17 -17.75 -27.18
N MET A 218 11.39 -17.34 -28.17
CA MET A 218 11.92 -16.88 -29.47
C MET A 218 12.79 -15.62 -29.37
N ARG A 219 12.63 -14.82 -28.30
CA ARG A 219 13.47 -13.65 -27.99
C ARG A 219 14.67 -13.98 -27.10
N GLY A 220 14.95 -15.27 -26.87
CA GLY A 220 16.06 -15.72 -26.03
C GLY A 220 15.79 -15.61 -24.53
N PHE A 221 14.55 -15.80 -24.09
CA PHE A 221 14.22 -15.76 -22.66
C PHE A 221 14.90 -16.91 -21.90
N THR A 222 15.79 -16.56 -20.99
CA THR A 222 16.57 -17.50 -20.15
C THR A 222 15.95 -17.73 -18.77
N GLY A 223 14.67 -17.36 -18.57
CA GLY A 223 14.04 -17.35 -17.25
C GLY A 223 14.37 -16.11 -16.42
N GLU A 224 15.11 -15.14 -16.99
CA GLU A 224 15.47 -13.89 -16.34
C GLU A 224 14.75 -12.72 -17.00
N TYR A 225 14.13 -11.87 -16.19
CA TYR A 225 13.51 -10.63 -16.65
C TYR A 225 14.48 -9.48 -16.45
N ASN A 226 15.09 -8.95 -17.50
CA ASN A 226 16.02 -7.83 -17.36
C ASN A 226 15.25 -6.51 -17.25
N THR A 227 15.16 -5.93 -16.05
CA THR A 227 14.36 -4.72 -15.79
C THR A 227 15.02 -3.40 -16.24
N GLY A 228 15.87 -3.43 -17.28
CA GLY A 228 16.58 -2.24 -17.75
C GLY A 228 17.65 -1.74 -16.77
N ASN A 229 18.16 -0.53 -17.02
CA ASN A 229 19.22 0.08 -16.22
C ASN A 229 18.68 0.50 -14.86
N ILE A 230 19.19 -0.13 -13.80
CA ILE A 230 18.95 0.28 -12.43
C ILE A 230 19.94 1.41 -12.13
N GLU A 231 19.41 2.56 -11.69
CA GLU A 231 20.27 3.66 -11.23
C GLU A 231 21.12 3.19 -10.04
N LYS A 232 22.40 3.54 -10.05
CA LYS A 232 23.30 3.18 -8.95
C LYS A 232 22.88 3.90 -7.67
N LEU A 233 23.04 3.24 -6.53
CA LEU A 233 22.83 3.84 -5.21
C LEU A 233 23.69 5.09 -5.06
N SER A 234 23.04 6.23 -4.81
CA SER A 234 23.68 7.50 -4.54
C SER A 234 23.87 7.72 -3.04
N PHE A 235 24.80 8.60 -2.67
CA PHE A 235 24.98 9.03 -1.28
C PHE A 235 23.70 9.65 -0.70
N SER A 236 22.93 10.36 -1.53
CA SER A 236 21.62 10.92 -1.16
C SER A 236 20.63 9.84 -0.68
N ASP A 237 20.66 8.66 -1.30
CA ASP A 237 19.79 7.55 -0.91
C ASP A 237 20.17 7.01 0.47
N PHE A 238 21.47 6.87 0.73
CA PHE A 238 21.94 6.43 2.03
C PHE A 238 21.61 7.45 3.13
N ALA A 239 21.80 8.74 2.85
CA ALA A 239 21.44 9.83 3.76
C ALA A 239 19.93 9.84 4.07
N TYR A 240 19.09 9.60 3.07
CA TYR A 240 17.63 9.47 3.25
C TYR A 240 17.29 8.29 4.18
N LEU A 241 17.86 7.11 3.95
CA LEU A 241 17.61 5.94 4.79
C LEU A 241 18.11 6.12 6.22
N ALA A 242 19.35 6.59 6.38
CA ALA A 242 19.95 6.83 7.68
C ALA A 242 19.15 7.89 8.44
N GLY A 243 18.85 9.04 7.81
CA GLY A 243 18.10 10.14 8.44
C GLY A 243 16.73 9.70 8.96
N TRP A 244 15.94 9.02 8.13
CA TRP A 244 14.62 8.54 8.57
C TRP A 244 14.69 7.42 9.59
N SER A 245 15.61 6.46 9.43
CA SER A 245 15.77 5.38 10.41
C SER A 245 16.19 5.91 11.79
N ILE A 246 17.12 6.87 11.84
CA ILE A 246 17.53 7.56 13.06
C ILE A 246 16.33 8.30 13.66
N PHE A 247 15.56 9.04 12.86
CA PHE A 247 14.35 9.70 13.34
C PHE A 247 13.34 8.72 13.95
N PHE A 248 13.08 7.57 13.33
CA PHE A 248 12.15 6.57 13.87
C PHE A 248 12.65 5.94 15.17
N ILE A 249 13.95 5.67 15.27
CA ILE A 249 14.55 5.13 16.49
C ILE A 249 14.51 6.16 17.61
N LEU A 250 14.83 7.42 17.33
CA LEU A 250 14.76 8.51 18.30
C LEU A 250 13.32 8.76 18.75
N ALA A 251 12.35 8.78 17.83
CA ALA A 251 10.93 8.90 18.14
C ALA A 251 10.38 7.70 18.94
N ARG A 252 11.07 6.55 18.90
CA ARG A 252 10.75 5.39 19.74
C ARG A 252 11.32 5.51 21.15
N ILE A 253 12.54 6.02 21.30
CA ILE A 253 13.20 6.16 22.60
C ILE A 253 12.65 7.38 23.37
N TYR A 254 12.45 8.48 22.66
CA TYR A 254 11.96 9.73 23.21
C TYR A 254 10.49 9.92 22.85
N ASN A 255 9.63 10.10 23.86
CA ASN A 255 8.26 10.55 23.65
C ASN A 255 8.26 12.03 23.24
N ILE A 256 8.62 12.29 21.98
CA ILE A 256 8.71 13.65 21.40
C ILE A 256 7.44 14.47 21.72
N PRO A 257 6.21 13.94 21.65
CA PRO A 257 5.02 14.75 21.93
C PRO A 257 4.83 15.07 23.41
N MET A 258 5.35 14.24 24.31
CA MET A 258 5.36 14.51 25.74
C MET A 258 6.44 15.54 26.10
N LEU A 259 7.59 15.50 25.43
CA LEU A 259 8.64 16.52 25.51
C LEU A 259 8.13 17.88 25.01
N ILE A 260 7.53 17.92 23.82
CA ILE A 260 6.91 19.14 23.26
C ILE A 260 5.78 19.62 24.18
N GLY A 261 4.95 18.70 24.69
CA GLY A 261 3.91 18.98 25.66
C GLY A 261 4.47 19.66 26.91
N SER A 262 5.49 19.08 27.54
CA SER A 262 6.13 19.64 28.74
C SER A 262 6.81 20.99 28.50
N LEU A 263 7.33 21.22 27.29
CA LEU A 263 7.98 22.47 26.90
C LEU A 263 6.96 23.59 26.65
N ILE A 264 5.76 23.24 26.17
CA ILE A 264 4.64 24.17 25.93
C ILE A 264 3.85 24.44 27.21
N THR A 265 3.62 23.43 28.05
CA THR A 265 2.84 23.58 29.29
C THR A 265 3.68 24.03 30.48
N GLY A 266 5.02 24.04 30.38
CA GLY A 266 5.94 24.47 31.43
C GLY A 266 5.92 23.58 32.69
N VAL A 267 5.18 22.46 32.68
CA VAL A 267 5.13 21.51 33.79
C VAL A 267 6.09 20.38 33.46
N ILE A 268 7.27 20.46 34.05
CA ILE A 268 8.24 19.37 34.14
C ILE A 268 7.68 18.40 35.18
N ASN A 269 7.20 17.24 34.74
CA ASN A 269 6.97 16.08 35.60
C ASN A 269 8.04 15.02 35.30
#